data_AF-A0A9X2YZA4-F1
#
_entry.id   AF-A0A9X2YZA4-F1
#
_cell.length_a   1.000
_cell.length_b   1.000
_cell.length_c   1.000
_cell.angle_alpha   90.00
_cell.angle_beta   90.00
_cell.angle_gamma   90.00
#
_symmetry.space_group_name_H-M   'P 1'
#
loop_
_entity.id
_entity.type
_entity.pdbx_description
1 polymer ?
#
loop_
_entity_poly.entity_id
_entity_poly.type
_entity_poly.pdbx_seq_one_letter_code
_entity_poly.pdbx_strand_id
1 'polypeptide(L)' 'MNLSKTFYLVLSLLFSISFFYSLFDTRDSHELFFWDVDKWIYRGYRLLIALLFIKLYFDKKKNEKNQLI' A
#
# COMPACT_ATOMS: atom_id res chain seq x y z
N MET A 1 15.88 2.88 -11.39
CA MET A 1 14.89 2.29 -12.32
C MET A 1 13.64 3.15 -12.32
N ASN A 2 13.26 3.77 -13.45
CA ASN A 2 12.06 4.61 -13.53
C ASN A 2 10.81 3.71 -13.65
N LEU A 3 10.29 3.25 -12.51
CA LEU A 3 9.05 2.48 -12.47
C LEU A 3 7.88 3.32 -13.00
N SER A 4 7.10 2.75 -13.91
CA SER A 4 5.92 3.41 -14.52
C SER A 4 4.94 3.87 -13.44
N LYS A 5 4.32 5.03 -13.63
CA LYS A 5 3.24 5.54 -12.76
C LYS A 5 2.09 4.53 -12.59
N THR A 6 1.81 3.75 -13.64
CA THR A 6 0.85 2.65 -13.61
C THR A 6 1.24 1.57 -12.62
N PHE A 7 2.54 1.29 -12.44
CA PHE A 7 3.02 0.30 -11.48
C PHE A 7 2.67 0.70 -10.05
N TYR A 8 2.92 1.96 -9.66
CA TYR A 8 2.56 2.47 -8.33
C TYR A 8 1.05 2.44 -8.09
N LEU A 9 0.25 2.72 -9.12
CA LEU A 9 -1.20 2.68 -9.07
C LEU A 9 -1.71 1.24 -8.86
N VAL A 10 -1.20 0.29 -9.65
CA VAL A 10 -1.55 -1.13 -9.54
C VAL A 10 -1.14 -1.70 -8.17
N LEU A 11 0.06 -1.38 -7.68
CA LEU A 11 0.50 -1.82 -6.35
C LEU A 11 -0.40 -1.24 -5.26
N SER A 12 -0.70 0.04 -5.33
CA SER A 12 -1.60 0.70 -4.38
C SER A 12 -2.99 0.05 -4.37
N LEU A 13 -3.53 -0.29 -5.53
CA LEU A 13 -4.83 -0.96 -5.66
C LEU A 13 -4.79 -2.38 -5.07
N LEU A 14 -3.76 -3.16 -5.40
CA LEU A 14 -3.53 -4.50 -4.87
C LEU A 14 -3.41 -4.50 -3.34
N PHE A 15 -2.60 -3.59 -2.78
CA PHE A 15 -2.44 -3.45 -1.33
C PHE A 15 -3.74 -3.00 -0.65
N SER A 16 -4.51 -2.10 -1.28
CA SER A 16 -5.81 -1.67 -0.77
C SER A 16 -6.82 -2.82 -0.74
N ILE A 17 -6.94 -3.58 -1.84
CA ILE A 17 -7.83 -4.75 -1.90
C ILE A 17 -7.41 -5.81 -0.88
N SER A 18 -6.11 -6.07 -0.76
CA SER A 18 -5.58 -7.01 0.23
C SER A 18 -5.85 -6.56 1.67
N PHE A 19 -5.80 -5.25 1.92
CA PHE A 19 -6.21 -4.67 3.20
C PHE A 19 -7.71 -4.88 3.46
N PHE A 20 -8.58 -4.61 2.48
CA PHE A 20 -10.02 -4.86 2.61
C PHE A 20 -10.33 -6.35 2.88
N TYR A 21 -9.67 -7.27 2.19
CA TYR A 21 -9.80 -8.70 2.48
C TYR A 21 -9.37 -9.06 3.90
N SER A 22 -8.28 -8.45 4.39
CA SER A 22 -7.83 -8.63 5.78
C SER A 22 -8.82 -8.09 6.80
N LEU A 23 -9.72 -7.15 6.45
CA LEU A 23 -10.77 -6.67 7.35
C LEU A 23 -11.84 -7.75 7.65
N PHE A 24 -12.10 -8.63 6.69
CA PHE A 24 -13.04 -9.75 6.84
C PHE A 24 -12.37 -11.04 7.32
N ASP A 25 -11.04 -11.08 7.36
CA ASP A 25 -10.29 -12.19 7.93
C ASP A 25 -10.46 -12.23 9.46
N THR A 26 -10.92 -13.37 9.97
CA THR A 26 -11.17 -13.67 11.39
C THR A 26 -9.96 -14.26 12.10
N ARG A 27 -8.83 -14.46 11.42
CA ARG A 27 -7.59 -14.88 12.08
C ARG A 27 -7.11 -13.85 13.10
N ASP A 28 -6.85 -14.31 14.32
CA ASP A 28 -6.46 -13.45 15.46
C ASP A 28 -4.96 -13.10 15.46
N SER A 29 -4.10 -13.96 14.90
CA SER A 29 -2.67 -13.70 14.70
C SER A 29 -2.29 -13.86 13.23
N HIS A 30 -1.32 -13.07 12.77
CA HIS A 30 -0.71 -13.22 11.45
C HIS A 30 0.80 -13.17 11.59
N GLU A 31 1.51 -14.05 10.90
CA GLU A 31 2.97 -13.97 10.80
C GLU A 31 3.38 -12.77 9.94
N LEU A 32 4.17 -11.88 10.53
CA LEU A 32 4.83 -10.75 9.87
C LEU A 32 6.31 -10.84 10.19
N PHE A 33 7.15 -11.03 9.16
CA PHE A 33 8.61 -11.15 9.30
C PHE A 33 9.06 -12.19 10.35
N PHE A 34 8.46 -13.38 10.32
CA PHE A 34 8.76 -14.49 11.23
C PHE A 34 8.34 -14.27 12.70
N TRP A 35 7.54 -13.24 12.99
CA TRP A 35 6.90 -13.06 14.29
C TRP A 35 5.38 -12.96 14.17
N ASP A 36 4.69 -13.57 15.12
CA ASP A 36 3.25 -13.40 15.28
C ASP A 36 2.96 -11.97 15.73
N VAL A 37 2.22 -11.24 14.91
CA VAL A 37 1.73 -9.92 15.27
C VAL A 37 0.21 -9.93 15.38
N ASP A 38 -0.28 -9.05 16.23
CA ASP A 38 -1.69 -8.80 16.37
C ASP A 38 -2.30 -8.38 15.02
N LYS A 39 -3.51 -8.87 14.76
CA LYS A 39 -4.34 -8.54 13.60
C LYS A 39 -4.41 -7.04 13.29
N TRP A 40 -4.47 -6.18 14.30
CA TRP A 40 -4.49 -4.72 14.13
C TRP A 40 -3.14 -4.17 13.66
N ILE A 41 -2.03 -4.72 14.15
CA ILE A 41 -0.68 -4.35 13.70
C ILE A 41 -0.50 -4.75 12.23
N TYR A 42 -0.94 -5.96 11.88
CA TYR A 42 -0.91 -6.46 10.49
C TYR A 42 -1.69 -5.56 9.53
N ARG A 43 -2.92 -5.18 9.93
CA ARG A 43 -3.78 -4.27 9.18
C ARG A 43 -3.15 -2.87 9.07
N GLY A 44 -2.67 -2.31 10.18
CA GLY A 44 -2.02 -1.00 10.21
C GLY A 44 -0.81 -0.92 9.29
N TYR A 45 0.04 -1.95 9.30
CA TYR A 45 1.19 -2.06 8.40
C TYR A 45 0.80 -2.05 6.91
N ARG A 46 -0.20 -2.87 6.54
CA ARG A 46 -0.72 -2.89 5.15
C ARG A 46 -1.30 -1.54 4.73
N LEU A 47 -2.02 -0.87 5.62
CA LEU A 47 -2.60 0.45 5.35
C LEU A 47 -1.52 1.52 5.20
N LEU A 48 -0.49 1.51 6.05
CA LEU A 48 0.66 2.41 5.93
C LEU A 48 1.36 2.24 4.59
N ILE A 49 1.60 1.00 4.15
CA ILE A 49 2.19 0.72 2.84
C ILE A 49 1.31 1.24 1.71
N ALA A 50 0.00 0.97 1.76
CA ALA A 50 -0.93 1.44 0.75
C ALA A 50 -0.90 2.97 0.64
N LEU A 51 -0.96 3.69 1.76
CA LEU A 51 -0.85 5.15 1.81
C LEU A 51 0.49 5.66 1.26
N LEU A 52 1.59 4.95 1.52
CA LEU A 52 2.92 5.30 1.03
C LEU A 52 2.97 5.21 -0.51
N PHE A 53 2.41 4.15 -1.08
CA PHE A 53 2.28 4.00 -2.54
C PHE A 53 1.34 5.04 -3.16
N ILE A 54 0.22 5.35 -2.51
CA ILE A 54 -0.69 6.44 -2.94
C ILE A 54 0.06 7.77 -2.97
N LYS A 55 0.77 8.09 -1.88
CA LYS A 55 1.54 9.33 -1.76
C LYS A 55 2.60 9.43 -2.87
N LEU A 56 3.37 8.37 -3.10
CA LEU A 56 4.36 8.31 -4.18
C LEU A 56 3.73 8.49 -5.56
N TYR A 57 2.56 7.91 -5.80
CA TYR A 57 1.82 8.11 -7.04
C TYR A 57 1.40 9.57 -7.25
N PHE A 58 0.84 10.20 -6.22
CA PHE A 58 0.44 11.61 -6.28
C PHE A 58 1.63 12.55 -6.43
N ASP A 59 2.73 12.27 -5.75
CA ASP A 59 3.95 13.07 -5.83
C ASP A 59 4.57 12.99 -7.24
N LYS A 60 4.62 11.79 -7.82
CA LYS A 60 5.04 11.59 -9.21
C LYS A 60 4.10 12.29 -10.21
N LYS A 61 2.79 12.24 -9.98
CA LYS A 61 1.79 12.96 -10.79
C LYS A 61 1.95 14.48 -10.69
N LYS A 62 2.30 15.01 -9.51
CA LYS A 62 2.54 16.44 -9.29
C LYS A 62 3.82 16.90 -10.01
N ASN A 63 4.89 16.10 -9.92
CA ASN A 63 6.15 16.41 -10.60
C ASN A 63 6.02 16.34 -12.13
N GLU A 64 5.27 15.38 -12.68
CA GLU A 64 4.93 15.36 -14.12
C GLU A 64 4.13 16.60 -14.55
N LYS A 65 3.15 17.03 -13.73
CA LYS A 65 2.34 18.21 -14.03
C LYS A 65 3.16 19.51 -14.00
N ASN A 66 4.17 19.60 -13.13
CA ASN A 66 5.07 20.75 -13.05
C ASN A 66 6.14 20.78 -14.15
N GLN A 67 6.43 19.67 -14.83
CA GLN A 67 7.36 19.63 -15.97
C GLN A 67 6.71 19.98 -17.32
N LEU A 68 5.38 20.12 -17.35
CA LEU A 68 4.59 20.50 -18.53
C LEU A 68 4.15 21.98 -18.52
N ILE A 69 4.60 22.77 -17.54
CA ILE A 69 4.33 24.22 -17.42
C ILE A 69 5.62 24.99 -17.70
#